data_AF-X1GT78-F1
#
_entry.id   AF-X1GT78-F1
#
_cell.length_a   1.000
_cell.length_b   1.000
_cell.length_c   1.000
_cell.angle_alpha   90.00
_cell.angle_beta   90.00
_cell.angle_gamma   90.00
#
_symmetry.space_group_name_H-M   'P 1'
#
loop_
_entity.id
_entity.type
_entity.pdbx_description
1 polymer ?
#
loop_
_entity_poly.entity_id
_entity_poly.type
_entity_poly.pdbx_seq_one_letter_code
_entity_poly.pdbx_strand_id
1 'polypeptide(L)'
;MFKIKPASGFPIEKVAIRVAAESSNGTWTTLKIPEHIRALSAKVYNINDSYVKIAYPNDLFEEGNMPQILSSIAGNIFGMKALD
;
A
#
# COMPACT_ATOMS: atom_id res chain seq x y z
N MET A 1 1.16 8.54 5.46
CA MET A 1 0.54 9.45 4.46
C MET A 1 1.49 9.55 3.30
N PHE A 2 0.99 9.44 2.07
CA PHE A 2 1.78 9.51 0.86
C PHE A 2 1.30 10.69 0.00
N LYS A 3 2.23 11.32 -0.70
CA LYS A 3 1.91 12.17 -1.84
C LYS A 3 2.10 11.33 -3.10
N ILE A 4 1.01 11.07 -3.81
CA ILE A 4 0.98 10.20 -4.99
C ILE A 4 0.76 11.06 -6.22
N LYS A 5 1.64 10.91 -7.20
CA LYS A 5 1.47 11.44 -8.54
C LYS A 5 1.29 10.27 -9.51
N PRO A 6 0.05 9.98 -9.95
CA PRO A 6 -0.19 8.94 -10.94
C PRO A 6 0.48 9.26 -12.27
N ALA A 7 1.00 8.22 -12.93
CA ALA A 7 1.40 8.32 -14.32
C ALA A 7 0.20 8.61 -15.24
N SER A 8 0.46 9.21 -16.41
CA SER A 8 -0.60 9.57 -17.36
C SER A 8 -1.50 8.37 -17.70
N GLY A 9 -2.82 8.56 -17.59
CA GLY A 9 -3.82 7.52 -17.85
C GLY A 9 -4.18 6.65 -16.64
N PHE A 10 -3.54 6.82 -15.48
CA PHE A 10 -3.91 6.13 -14.24
C PHE A 10 -4.74 7.02 -13.31
N PRO A 11 -5.95 6.59 -12.90
CA PRO A 11 -6.72 7.32 -11.89
C PRO A 11 -6.09 7.15 -10.50
N ILE A 12 -6.11 8.21 -9.71
CA ILE A 12 -5.44 8.26 -8.40
C ILE A 12 -5.97 7.20 -7.44
N GLU A 13 -7.26 6.86 -7.47
CA GLU A 13 -7.80 5.83 -6.58
C GLU A 13 -7.20 4.45 -6.88
N LYS A 14 -7.02 4.10 -8.16
CA LYS A 14 -6.42 2.81 -8.53
C LYS A 14 -4.94 2.76 -8.16
N VAL A 15 -4.21 3.86 -8.34
CA VAL A 15 -2.81 3.93 -7.93
C VAL A 15 -2.71 3.82 -6.41
N ALA A 16 -3.53 4.55 -5.65
CA ALA A 16 -3.58 4.47 -4.19
C ALA A 16 -3.85 3.06 -3.67
N ILE A 17 -4.84 2.36 -4.26
CA ILE A 17 -5.15 0.96 -3.90
C ILE A 17 -3.95 0.06 -4.18
N ARG A 18 -3.26 0.25 -5.31
CA ARG A 18 -2.09 -0.54 -5.67
C ARG A 18 -0.90 -0.26 -4.75
N VAL A 19 -0.67 1.00 -4.37
CA VAL A 19 0.31 1.38 -3.35
C VAL A 19 0.01 0.68 -2.03
N ALA A 20 -1.25 0.71 -1.56
CA ALA A 20 -1.63 0.01 -0.33
C ALA A 20 -1.34 -1.50 -0.42
N ALA A 21 -1.74 -2.14 -1.52
CA ALA A 21 -1.54 -3.58 -1.73
C ALA A 21 -0.05 -3.98 -1.74
N GLU A 22 0.77 -3.30 -2.55
CA GLU A 22 2.22 -3.56 -2.68
C GLU A 22 3.01 -3.26 -1.40
N SER A 23 2.44 -2.42 -0.52
CA SER A 23 3.07 -2.02 0.75
C SER A 23 2.68 -2.86 1.96
N SER A 24 1.78 -3.83 1.79
CA SER A 24 1.41 -4.76 2.86
C SER A 24 1.66 -6.20 2.43
N ASN A 25 0.60 -6.89 2.04
CA ASN A 25 0.52 -8.31 1.73
C ASN A 25 -0.45 -8.56 0.57
N GLY A 26 -0.86 -7.49 -0.11
CA GLY A 26 -1.83 -7.53 -1.18
C GLY A 26 -1.13 -7.85 -2.50
N THR A 27 -1.33 -9.07 -3.00
CA THR A 27 -1.01 -9.38 -4.39
C THR A 27 -2.09 -8.79 -5.30
N TRP A 28 -1.72 -8.30 -6.48
CA TRP A 28 -2.62 -7.75 -7.50
C TRP A 28 -3.63 -8.77 -8.08
N THR A 29 -3.64 -10.01 -7.59
CA THR A 29 -4.48 -11.12 -8.02
C THR A 29 -5.42 -11.53 -6.91
N THR A 30 -6.68 -11.84 -7.24
CA THR A 30 -7.67 -12.40 -6.33
C THR A 30 -7.29 -13.82 -5.90
N LEU A 31 -6.36 -13.95 -4.97
CA LEU A 31 -6.01 -15.20 -4.32
C LEU A 31 -7.01 -15.48 -3.19
N LYS A 32 -7.39 -16.75 -2.98
CA LYS A 32 -8.11 -17.17 -1.77
C LYS A 32 -7.13 -17.16 -0.60
N ILE A 33 -6.94 -15.99 0.00
CA ILE A 33 -6.08 -15.81 1.18
C ILE A 33 -6.92 -16.08 2.44
N PRO A 34 -6.36 -16.77 3.46
CA PRO A 34 -7.04 -16.93 4.74
C PRO A 34 -7.46 -15.60 5.36
N GLU A 35 -8.54 -15.62 6.14
CA GLU A 35 -9.13 -14.41 6.74
C GLU A 35 -8.14 -13.63 7.62
N HIS A 36 -7.27 -14.34 8.36
CA HIS A 36 -6.23 -13.71 9.17
C HIS A 36 -5.22 -12.92 8.32
N ILE A 37 -4.88 -13.37 7.11
CA ILE A 37 -4.00 -12.62 6.21
C ILE A 37 -4.75 -11.42 5.63
N ARG A 38 -6.04 -11.56 5.34
CA ARG A 38 -6.88 -10.45 4.87
C ARG A 38 -7.00 -9.33 5.92
N ALA A 39 -6.97 -9.68 7.20
CA ALA A 39 -6.98 -8.70 8.28
C ALA A 39 -5.70 -7.85 8.33
N LEU A 40 -4.58 -8.37 7.83
CA LEU A 40 -3.28 -7.69 7.76
C LEU A 40 -3.14 -6.72 6.58
N SER A 41 -4.14 -6.65 5.69
CA SER A 41 -4.05 -5.79 4.50
C SER A 41 -4.19 -4.32 4.82
N ALA A 42 -3.31 -3.50 4.22
CA ALA A 42 -3.40 -2.06 4.30
C ALA A 42 -4.64 -1.53 3.60
N LYS A 43 -5.21 -0.43 4.13
CA LYS A 43 -6.45 0.16 3.63
C LYS A 43 -6.27 1.63 3.34
N VAL A 44 -6.60 2.03 2.12
CA VAL A 44 -6.78 3.45 1.78
C VAL A 44 -8.08 3.91 2.42
N TYR A 45 -8.01 4.91 3.31
CA TYR A 45 -9.21 5.42 4.00
C TYR A 45 -9.50 6.89 3.66
N ASN A 46 -8.55 7.60 3.07
CA ASN A 46 -8.75 8.97 2.65
C ASN A 46 -7.85 9.32 1.44
N ILE A 47 -8.45 9.95 0.45
CA ILE A 47 -7.78 10.53 -0.72
C ILE A 47 -8.23 11.99 -0.78
N ASN A 48 -7.27 12.91 -0.79
CA ASN A 48 -7.52 14.33 -0.94
C ASN A 48 -6.54 14.87 -1.98
N ASP A 49 -7.03 15.03 -3.22
CA ASP A 49 -6.21 15.36 -4.38
C ASP A 49 -5.00 14.39 -4.45
N SER A 50 -3.77 14.89 -4.45
CA SER A 50 -2.54 14.09 -4.48
C SER A 50 -2.16 13.42 -3.15
N TYR A 51 -2.86 13.71 -2.06
CA TYR A 51 -2.52 13.19 -0.73
C TYR A 51 -3.38 11.98 -0.35
N VAL A 52 -2.73 10.85 -0.08
CA VAL A 52 -3.37 9.58 0.22
C VAL A 52 -2.98 9.11 1.61
N LYS A 53 -3.98 8.76 2.42
CA LYS A 53 -3.78 8.17 3.75
C LYS A 53 -4.12 6.68 3.71
N ILE A 54 -3.13 5.90 4.12
CA ILE A 54 -3.17 4.44 4.16
C ILE A 54 -3.01 4.03 5.62
N ALA A 55 -3.91 3.18 6.09
CA ALA A 55 -3.86 2.56 7.40
C ALA A 55 -3.22 1.17 7.28
N TYR A 56 -2.26 0.88 8.15
CA TYR A 56 -1.59 -0.40 8.26
C TYR A 56 -1.99 -1.04 9.60
N PRO A 57 -2.45 -2.29 9.62
CA PRO A 57 -2.70 -3.01 10.87
C PRO A 57 -1.40 -3.16 11.67
N ASN A 58 -1.47 -3.07 13.00
CA ASN A 58 -0.27 -3.20 13.86
C ASN A 58 0.40 -4.57 13.68
N ASP A 59 -0.40 -5.62 13.59
CA ASP A 59 0.05 -7.02 13.42
C ASP A 59 0.78 -7.27 12.09
N LEU A 60 0.80 -6.29 11.17
CA LEU A 60 1.61 -6.36 9.95
C LEU A 60 3.11 -6.22 10.25
N PHE A 61 3.47 -5.56 11.35
CA PHE A 61 4.84 -5.23 11.69
C PHE A 61 5.30 -5.95 12.95
N GLU A 62 6.55 -6.39 12.93
CA GLU A 62 7.22 -6.92 14.11
C GLU A 62 7.68 -5.77 15.01
N GLU A 63 7.41 -5.89 16.30
CA GLU A 63 7.79 -4.88 17.29
C GLU A 63 9.31 -4.71 17.33
N GLY A 64 9.77 -3.45 17.29
CA GLY A 64 11.20 -3.13 17.27
C GLY A 64 11.90 -3.32 15.92
N ASN A 65 11.21 -3.80 14.87
CA ASN A 65 11.80 -4.07 13.57
C ASN A 65 11.62 -2.91 12.57
N MET A 66 12.33 -1.81 12.82
CA MET A 66 12.33 -0.65 11.90
C MET A 66 12.76 -0.98 10.45
N PRO A 67 13.75 -1.86 10.20
CA PRO A 67 14.10 -2.27 8.85
C PRO A 67 12.93 -2.93 8.09
N GLN A 68 12.14 -3.76 8.75
CA GLN A 68 10.96 -4.38 8.14
C GLN A 68 9.90 -3.34 7.79
N ILE A 69 9.60 -2.41 8.70
CA ILE A 69 8.65 -1.31 8.45
C ILE A 69 9.08 -0.51 7.21
N LEU A 70 10.36 -0.13 7.13
CA LEU A 70 10.89 0.62 5.99
C LEU A 70 10.84 -0.19 4.69
N SER A 71 11.16 -1.48 4.75
CA SER A 71 11.11 -2.36 3.58
C SER A 71 9.70 -2.52 3.03
N SER A 72 8.69 -2.63 3.90
CA SER A 72 7.28 -2.70 3.50
C SER A 72 6.76 -1.39 2.93
N ILE A 73 7.04 -0.26 3.59
CA ILE A 73 6.45 1.05 3.24
C ILE A 73 7.19 1.73 2.07
N ALA A 74 8.48 1.46 1.88
CA ALA A 74 9.30 2.14 0.87
C ALA A 74 9.97 1.20 -0.14
N GLY A 75 9.91 -0.13 0.04
CA GLY A 75 10.63 -1.06 -0.82
C GLY A 75 10.12 -1.06 -2.26
N ASN A 76 8.86 -1.48 -2.48
CA ASN A 76 8.35 -1.76 -3.82
C ASN A 76 7.56 -0.59 -4.45
N ILE A 77 7.05 0.32 -3.62
CA ILE A 77 6.11 1.36 -4.06
C ILE A 77 6.76 2.32 -5.05
N PHE A 78 7.97 2.81 -4.77
CA PHE A 78 8.63 3.84 -5.58
C PHE A 78 9.10 3.35 -6.97
N GLY A 79 9.15 2.03 -7.19
CA GLY A 79 9.50 1.43 -8.49
C GLY A 79 8.28 1.16 -9.39
N MET A 80 7.07 1.50 -8.95
CA MET A 80 5.86 1.22 -9.71
C MET A 80 5.77 2.09 -10.97
N LYS A 81 5.61 1.46 -12.14
CA LYS A 81 5.35 2.14 -13.44
C LYS A 81 4.08 3.01 -13.47
N ALA A 82 3.23 2.89 -12.45
CA ALA A 82 2.00 3.67 -12.32
C ALA A 82 2.20 5.01 -11.58
N LEU A 83 3.44 5.32 -11.18
CA LEU A 83 3.84 6.55 -10.49
C LEU A 83 4.80 7.36 -11.38
N ASP A 84 4.71 8.68 -11.31
CA ASP A 84 5.55 9.67 -12.00
C ASP A 84 6.34 10.56 -11.04
#